data_AF-H0PXV5-F1
#
_entry.id   AF-H0PXV5-F1
#
_cell.length_a   1.000
_cell.length_b   1.000
_cell.length_c   1.000
_cell.angle_alpha   90.00
_cell.angle_beta   90.00
_cell.angle_gamma   90.00
#
_symmetry.space_group_name_H-M   'P 1'
#
loop_
_entity.id
_entity.type
_entity.pdbx_description
1 polymer ?
#
loop_
_entity_poly.entity_id
_entity_poly.type
_entity_poly.pdbx_seq_one_letter_code
_entity_poly.pdbx_strand_id
1 'polypeptide(L)'
;MLRWGLRRTDVAGFTLIEALVTISILALITAFAAPSFEGILANFRVRTSAEAIMSGLQLARIEALRRNQPVSFTLTTGTADWAVATVSPSSPIQASKGNGAGNLSIATNSDQTAVTFVSSGMVDASGSHLQQIDISSDLTNRQLRIAVHNGGQLQLCDPTITISGDPRTC
;
A
#
# COMPACT_ATOMS: atom_id res chain seq x y z
N MET A 1 -52.68 -22.95 48.36
CA MET A 1 -51.70 -23.76 47.59
C MET A 1 -51.95 -23.54 46.10
N LEU A 2 -51.23 -22.60 45.47
CA LEU A 2 -51.36 -22.28 44.04
C LEU A 2 -50.28 -23.04 43.26
N ARG A 3 -50.73 -24.01 42.47
CA ARG A 3 -49.88 -24.91 41.67
C ARG A 3 -49.52 -24.20 40.36
N TRP A 4 -48.35 -23.56 40.31
CA TRP A 4 -47.79 -23.00 39.08
C TRP A 4 -47.43 -24.14 38.12
N GLY A 5 -48.21 -24.31 37.05
CA GLY A 5 -47.87 -25.21 35.96
C GLY A 5 -46.81 -24.54 35.06
N LEU A 6 -45.60 -25.11 35.03
CA LEU A 6 -44.60 -24.72 34.03
C LEU A 6 -45.15 -25.06 32.64
N ARG A 7 -45.43 -24.03 31.84
CA ARG A 7 -45.62 -24.18 30.40
C ARG A 7 -44.29 -24.63 29.81
N ARG A 8 -44.22 -25.87 29.31
CA ARG A 8 -43.13 -26.28 28.43
C ARG A 8 -43.18 -25.37 27.21
N THR A 9 -42.11 -24.61 26.99
CA THR A 9 -41.82 -24.06 25.68
C THR A 9 -41.43 -25.24 24.80
N ASP A 10 -42.30 -25.60 23.84
CA ASP A 10 -41.91 -26.54 22.80
C ASP A 10 -40.74 -25.94 22.04
N VAL A 11 -39.58 -26.60 22.15
CA VAL A 11 -38.42 -26.29 21.31
C VAL A 11 -38.79 -26.79 19.91
N ALA A 12 -39.14 -25.87 19.02
CA ALA A 12 -39.37 -26.20 17.62
C ALA A 12 -38.05 -26.73 17.02
N GLY A 13 -38.05 -27.99 16.59
CA GLY A 13 -36.94 -28.60 15.88
C GLY A 13 -36.92 -28.15 14.41
N PHE A 14 -35.73 -28.04 13.85
CA PHE A 14 -35.54 -27.72 12.44
C PHE A 14 -35.77 -28.93 11.55
N THR A 15 -36.44 -28.76 10.42
CA THR A 15 -36.70 -29.88 9.49
C THR A 15 -35.48 -30.14 8.59
N LEU A 16 -35.32 -31.38 8.12
CA LEU A 16 -34.23 -31.74 7.20
C LEU A 16 -34.27 -30.92 5.91
N ILE A 17 -35.46 -30.62 5.39
CA ILE A 17 -35.61 -29.80 4.19
C ILE A 17 -35.20 -28.35 4.43
N GLU A 18 -35.49 -27.79 5.60
CA GLU A 18 -35.09 -26.43 5.97
C GLU A 18 -33.55 -26.33 6.07
N ALA A 19 -32.89 -27.39 6.57
CA ALA A 19 -31.42 -27.48 6.57
C ALA A 19 -30.83 -27.48 5.17
N LEU A 20 -31.40 -28.28 4.29
CA LEU A 20 -30.93 -28.34 2.91
C LEU A 20 -31.14 -27.01 2.20
N VAL A 21 -32.29 -26.34 2.39
CA VAL A 21 -32.59 -25.05 1.76
C VAL A 21 -31.65 -23.96 2.29
N THR A 22 -31.46 -23.86 3.61
CA THR A 22 -30.57 -22.86 4.22
C THR A 22 -29.11 -23.04 3.80
N ILE A 23 -28.58 -24.26 3.79
CA ILE A 23 -27.21 -24.55 3.32
C ILE A 23 -27.09 -24.23 1.82
N SER A 24 -28.10 -24.54 1.02
CA SER A 24 -28.11 -24.24 -0.43
C SER A 24 -28.07 -22.72 -0.68
N ILE A 25 -28.86 -21.94 0.04
CA ILE A 25 -28.85 -20.47 -0.05
C ILE A 25 -27.51 -19.91 0.41
N LEU A 26 -26.96 -20.41 1.52
CA LEU A 26 -25.66 -19.97 2.03
C LEU A 26 -24.53 -20.27 1.04
N ALA A 27 -24.55 -21.42 0.38
CA ALA A 27 -23.58 -21.78 -0.64
C ALA A 27 -23.62 -20.81 -1.84
N LEU A 28 -24.82 -20.47 -2.33
CA LEU A 28 -24.99 -19.50 -3.42
C LEU A 28 -24.48 -18.10 -3.04
N ILE A 29 -24.83 -17.62 -1.85
CA ILE A 29 -24.36 -16.31 -1.37
C ILE A 29 -22.83 -16.29 -1.27
N THR A 30 -22.23 -17.34 -0.72
CA THR A 30 -20.77 -17.43 -0.56
C THR A 30 -20.06 -17.45 -1.92
N ALA A 31 -20.62 -18.14 -2.91
CA ALA A 31 -20.07 -18.20 -4.26
C ALA A 31 -19.98 -16.82 -4.93
N PHE A 32 -20.95 -15.93 -4.70
CA PHE A 32 -20.94 -14.57 -5.25
C PHE A 32 -20.10 -13.58 -4.44
N ALA A 33 -19.85 -13.84 -3.15
CA ALA A 33 -19.11 -12.93 -2.28
C ALA A 33 -17.58 -12.97 -2.52
N ALA A 34 -17.03 -14.14 -2.86
CA ALA A 34 -15.58 -14.38 -3.00
C ALA A 34 -14.82 -13.41 -3.94
N PRO A 35 -15.25 -13.11 -5.19
CA PRO A 35 -14.47 -12.29 -6.12
C PRO A 35 -14.24 -10.85 -5.65
N SER A 36 -15.09 -10.33 -4.75
CA SER A 36 -14.96 -8.96 -4.24
C SER A 36 -13.75 -8.76 -3.30
N PHE A 37 -13.26 -9.83 -2.66
CA PHE A 37 -12.16 -9.74 -1.69
C PHE A 37 -10.79 -9.50 -2.34
N GLU A 38 -10.56 -10.03 -3.54
CA GLU A 38 -9.29 -9.87 -4.24
C GLU A 38 -9.01 -8.41 -4.61
N GLY A 39 -10.02 -7.69 -5.09
CA GLY A 39 -9.90 -6.27 -5.42
C GLY A 39 -9.69 -5.39 -4.17
N ILE A 40 -10.35 -5.71 -3.06
CA ILE A 40 -10.14 -5.01 -1.78
C ILE A 40 -8.69 -5.20 -1.31
N LEU A 41 -8.19 -6.44 -1.32
CA LEU A 41 -6.82 -6.73 -0.92
C LEU A 41 -5.79 -6.08 -1.84
N ALA A 42 -6.01 -6.09 -3.15
CA ALA A 42 -5.17 -5.41 -4.14
C ALA A 42 -5.06 -3.90 -3.86
N ASN A 43 -6.20 -3.23 -3.63
CA ASN A 43 -6.24 -1.81 -3.26
C ASN A 43 -5.48 -1.53 -1.95
N PHE A 44 -5.65 -2.40 -0.94
CA PHE A 44 -4.88 -2.28 0.30
C PHE A 44 -3.38 -2.41 0.06
N ARG A 45 -2.94 -3.36 -0.78
CA ARG A 45 -1.53 -3.55 -1.13
C ARG A 45 -0.93 -2.34 -1.86
N VAL A 46 -1.66 -1.75 -2.82
CA VAL A 46 -1.22 -0.51 -3.50
C VAL A 46 -1.01 0.60 -2.48
N ARG A 47 -1.98 0.81 -1.58
CA ARG A 47 -1.91 1.85 -0.56
C ARG A 47 -0.79 1.62 0.45
N THR A 48 -0.68 0.41 1.03
CA THR A 48 0.35 0.12 2.05
C THR A 48 1.75 0.15 1.46
N SER A 49 1.92 -0.27 0.20
CA SER A 49 3.23 -0.18 -0.49
C SER A 49 3.61 1.28 -0.74
N ALA A 50 2.68 2.11 -1.20
CA ALA A 50 2.92 3.54 -1.39
C ALA A 50 3.26 4.25 -0.07
N GLU A 51 2.52 3.96 1.01
CA GLU A 51 2.78 4.51 2.34
C GLU A 51 4.15 4.05 2.89
N ALA A 52 4.52 2.78 2.69
CA ALA A 52 5.82 2.25 3.10
C ALA A 52 6.98 2.94 2.36
N ILE A 53 6.88 3.08 1.03
CA ILE A 53 7.89 3.76 0.21
C ILE A 53 7.99 5.24 0.61
N MET A 54 6.85 5.92 0.78
CA MET A 54 6.81 7.31 1.23
C MET A 54 7.50 7.48 2.59
N SER A 55 7.27 6.55 3.53
CA SER A 55 7.92 6.56 4.83
C SER A 55 9.45 6.39 4.74
N GLY A 56 9.92 5.53 3.83
CA GLY A 56 11.35 5.34 3.57
C GLY A 56 12.02 6.57 2.95
N LEU A 57 11.35 7.25 2.02
CA LEU A 57 11.82 8.52 1.44
C LEU A 57 11.89 9.62 2.50
N GLN A 58 10.86 9.75 3.34
CA GLN A 58 10.84 10.71 4.44
C GLN A 58 11.95 10.41 5.46
N LEU A 59 12.16 9.13 5.79
CA LEU A 59 13.25 8.70 6.67
C LEU A 59 14.62 9.09 6.09
N ALA A 60 14.88 8.81 4.81
CA ALA A 60 16.13 9.17 4.16
C ALA A 60 16.40 10.68 4.25
N ARG A 61 15.37 11.50 3.97
CA ARG A 61 15.46 12.96 4.07
C ARG A 61 15.74 13.43 5.50
N ILE A 62 15.01 12.91 6.48
CA ILE A 62 15.19 13.27 7.90
C ILE A 62 16.58 12.85 8.39
N GLU A 63 17.06 11.67 8.01
CA GLU A 63 18.39 11.19 8.39
C GLU A 63 19.50 12.01 7.73
N ALA A 64 19.30 12.49 6.49
CA ALA A 64 20.24 13.41 5.85
C ALA A 64 20.39 14.74 6.63
N LEU A 65 19.25 15.32 7.04
CA LEU A 65 19.20 16.51 7.87
C LEU A 65 19.83 16.25 9.25
N ARG A 66 19.46 15.15 9.90
CA ARG A 66 19.89 14.79 11.27
C ARG A 66 21.38 14.51 11.35
N ARG A 67 21.95 13.84 10.35
CA ARG A 67 23.37 13.45 10.31
C ARG A 67 24.25 14.51 9.66
N ASN A 68 23.64 15.55 9.07
CA ASN A 68 24.32 16.56 8.27
C ASN A 68 25.23 15.93 7.18
N GLN A 69 24.75 14.84 6.56
CA GLN A 69 25.48 14.07 5.55
C GLN A 69 24.51 13.51 4.49
N PRO A 70 24.98 13.24 3.26
CA PRO A 70 24.13 12.67 2.22
C PRO A 70 23.63 11.26 2.58
N VAL A 71 22.32 11.05 2.42
CA VAL A 71 21.64 9.76 2.62
C VAL A 71 20.89 9.38 1.36
N SER A 72 21.11 8.16 0.89
CA SER A 72 20.46 7.57 -0.28
C SER A 72 19.27 6.73 0.13
N PHE A 73 18.19 6.85 -0.64
CA PHE A 73 17.07 5.91 -0.69
C PHE A 73 17.20 5.10 -1.98
N THR A 74 17.02 3.78 -1.90
CA THR A 74 17.05 2.85 -3.03
C THR A 74 15.80 1.98 -3.03
N LEU A 75 15.21 1.76 -4.20
CA LEU A 75 14.00 0.99 -4.43
C LEU A 75 14.26 -0.18 -5.37
N THR A 76 13.80 -1.37 -5.02
CA THR A 76 13.75 -2.50 -5.93
C THR A 76 12.38 -2.54 -6.61
N THR A 77 12.36 -2.33 -7.92
CA THR A 77 11.15 -2.45 -8.74
C THR A 77 10.60 -3.88 -8.69
N GLY A 78 9.27 -4.02 -8.80
CA GLY A 78 8.59 -5.31 -8.74
C GLY A 78 8.32 -5.83 -7.32
N THR A 79 9.24 -5.69 -6.36
CA THR A 79 9.03 -6.19 -4.97
C THR A 79 8.60 -5.12 -3.97
N ALA A 80 8.75 -3.83 -4.29
CA ALA A 80 8.58 -2.71 -3.35
C ALA A 80 9.58 -2.71 -2.19
N ASP A 81 10.66 -3.50 -2.29
CA ASP A 81 11.72 -3.45 -1.30
C ASP A 81 12.40 -2.10 -1.39
N TRP A 82 12.73 -1.52 -0.24
CA TRP A 82 13.52 -0.29 -0.22
C TRP A 82 14.55 -0.30 0.88
N ALA A 83 15.63 0.44 0.69
CA ALA A 83 16.70 0.60 1.66
C ALA A 83 17.19 2.04 1.73
N VAL A 84 17.57 2.46 2.93
CA VAL A 84 18.11 3.78 3.26
C VAL A 84 19.51 3.59 3.83
N ALA A 85 20.49 4.30 3.27
CA ALA A 85 21.89 4.21 3.67
C ALA A 85 22.62 5.55 3.49
N THR A 86 23.61 5.83 4.33
CA THR A 86 24.54 6.95 4.10
C THR A 86 25.36 6.70 2.83
N VAL A 87 25.84 7.76 2.17
CA VAL A 87 26.61 7.62 0.92
C VAL A 87 28.11 7.40 1.16
N SER A 88 28.69 8.05 2.17
CA SER A 88 30.15 8.00 2.41
C SER A 88 30.51 8.20 3.89
N PRO A 89 30.95 7.15 4.61
CA PRO A 89 30.96 5.75 4.18
C PRO A 89 29.54 5.22 3.97
N SER A 90 29.39 4.20 3.11
CA SER A 90 28.10 3.52 2.93
C SER A 90 27.73 2.71 4.18
N SER A 91 26.72 3.15 4.91
CA SER A 91 26.23 2.49 6.12
C SER A 91 24.71 2.33 6.08
N PRO A 92 24.16 1.11 6.22
CA PRO A 92 22.72 0.90 6.21
C PRO A 92 22.07 1.52 7.43
N ILE A 93 20.99 2.27 7.22
CA ILE A 93 20.18 2.87 8.27
C ILE A 93 18.93 2.00 8.51
N GLN A 94 18.18 1.73 7.44
CA GLN A 94 16.97 0.91 7.51
C GLN A 94 16.70 0.27 6.15
N ALA A 95 16.13 -0.92 6.15
CA ALA A 95 15.58 -1.55 4.97
C ALA A 95 14.20 -2.13 5.28
N SER A 96 13.33 -2.12 4.29
CA SER A 96 12.03 -2.76 4.34
C SER A 96 11.91 -3.76 3.21
N LYS A 97 11.29 -4.90 3.53
CA LYS A 97 10.85 -5.86 2.52
C LYS A 97 9.45 -5.47 2.08
N GLY A 98 9.30 -5.17 0.81
CA GLY A 98 8.03 -4.86 0.20
C GLY A 98 7.20 -6.12 0.05
N ASN A 99 5.88 -5.92 -0.02
CA ASN A 99 4.92 -7.00 -0.18
C ASN A 99 4.51 -7.18 -1.65
N GLY A 100 5.40 -6.86 -2.59
CA GLY A 100 5.14 -6.85 -4.04
C GLY A 100 4.85 -8.21 -4.68
N ALA A 101 4.53 -9.23 -3.88
CA ALA A 101 4.10 -10.52 -4.40
C ALA A 101 2.61 -10.47 -4.81
N GLY A 102 2.36 -10.64 -6.12
CA GLY A 102 1.03 -10.84 -6.70
C GLY A 102 0.32 -9.55 -7.12
N ASN A 103 0.09 -9.41 -8.43
CA ASN A 103 -0.73 -8.41 -9.12
C ASN A 103 -0.45 -6.94 -8.74
N LEU A 104 0.77 -6.63 -8.29
CA LEU A 104 1.24 -5.28 -8.01
C LEU A 104 2.38 -4.97 -8.97
N SER A 105 2.28 -3.86 -9.69
CA SER A 105 3.32 -3.36 -10.58
C SER A 105 3.91 -2.08 -10.01
N ILE A 106 5.24 -2.02 -9.94
CA ILE A 106 5.98 -0.85 -9.46
C ILE A 106 6.91 -0.41 -10.57
N ALA A 107 6.60 0.75 -11.14
CA ALA A 107 7.38 1.37 -12.20
C ALA A 107 8.02 2.66 -11.69
N THR A 108 9.18 3.00 -12.23
CA THR A 108 9.84 4.28 -11.96
C THR A 108 10.06 5.02 -13.28
N ASN A 109 10.24 6.34 -13.21
CA ASN A 109 10.63 7.08 -14.40
C ASN A 109 12.14 6.93 -14.66
N SER A 110 12.51 6.72 -15.93
CA SER A 110 13.89 6.69 -16.41
C SER A 110 14.75 5.56 -15.81
N ASP A 111 14.13 4.46 -15.38
CA ASP A 111 14.76 3.27 -14.75
C ASP A 111 15.64 3.61 -13.54
N GLN A 112 15.49 4.82 -12.98
CA GLN A 112 16.20 5.22 -11.78
C GLN A 112 15.51 4.60 -10.58
N THR A 113 16.31 4.03 -9.69
CA THR A 113 15.84 3.35 -8.49
C THR A 113 16.33 4.04 -7.22
N ALA A 114 17.17 5.05 -7.34
CA ALA A 114 17.80 5.71 -6.21
C ALA A 114 17.57 7.23 -6.23
N VAL A 115 17.43 7.80 -5.05
CA VAL A 115 17.48 9.25 -4.83
C VAL A 115 18.35 9.53 -3.61
N THR A 116 19.22 10.52 -3.72
CA THR A 116 20.09 10.95 -2.63
C THR A 116 19.61 12.29 -2.09
N PHE A 117 19.38 12.36 -0.78
CA PHE A 117 19.12 13.61 -0.08
C PHE A 117 20.42 14.14 0.51
N VAL A 118 20.74 15.40 0.22
CA VAL A 118 21.88 16.10 0.84
C VAL A 118 21.50 16.64 2.21
N SER A 119 22.47 17.17 2.97
CA SER A 119 22.27 17.65 4.34
C SER A 119 21.29 18.82 4.48
N SER A 120 20.90 19.47 3.38
CA SER A 120 19.83 20.49 3.36
C SER A 120 18.43 19.88 3.19
N GLY A 121 18.32 18.56 3.04
CA GLY A 121 17.06 17.86 2.78
C GLY A 121 16.53 18.05 1.35
N MET A 122 17.32 18.66 0.47
CA MET A 122 17.08 18.69 -0.97
C MET A 122 17.64 17.42 -1.63
N VAL A 123 17.19 17.14 -2.85
CA VAL A 123 17.72 16.03 -3.65
C VAL A 123 19.04 16.46 -4.29
N ASP A 124 20.03 15.57 -4.31
CA ASP A 124 21.23 15.72 -5.13
C ASP A 124 20.85 15.60 -6.61
N ALA A 125 20.63 16.75 -7.25
CA ALA A 125 20.23 16.84 -8.65
C ALA A 125 21.43 16.96 -9.61
N SER A 126 22.65 16.63 -9.17
CA SER A 126 23.84 16.65 -10.02
C SER A 126 23.81 15.60 -11.14
N GLY A 127 22.92 14.60 -11.05
CA GLY A 127 22.67 13.60 -12.08
C GLY A 127 21.20 13.12 -12.14
N SER A 128 20.95 12.12 -13.00
CA SER A 128 19.67 11.42 -13.06
C SER A 128 19.38 10.73 -11.72
N HIS A 129 18.16 10.89 -11.23
CA HIS A 129 17.71 10.31 -9.97
C HIS A 129 16.24 9.91 -10.09
N LEU A 130 15.77 9.14 -9.11
CA LEU A 130 14.39 8.74 -8.99
C LEU A 130 13.50 9.96 -8.71
N GLN A 131 12.64 10.31 -9.66
CA GLN A 131 11.70 11.44 -9.53
C GLN A 131 10.24 10.97 -9.38
N GLN A 132 9.93 9.76 -9.84
CA GLN A 132 8.58 9.24 -9.85
C GLN A 132 8.56 7.75 -9.61
N ILE A 133 7.63 7.32 -8.76
CA ILE A 133 7.33 5.92 -8.48
C ILE A 133 5.83 5.73 -8.70
N ASP A 134 5.45 4.89 -9.66
CA ASP A 134 4.08 4.48 -9.93
C ASP A 134 3.83 3.10 -9.32
N ILE A 135 2.80 3.01 -8.50
CA ILE A 135 2.31 1.78 -7.87
C ILE A 135 0.90 1.53 -8.40
N SER A 136 0.73 0.46 -9.18
CA SER A 136 -0.57 0.04 -9.70
C SER A 136 -0.82 -1.44 -9.45
N SER A 137 -2.07 -1.85 -9.57
CA SER A 137 -2.44 -3.26 -9.56
C SER A 137 -3.11 -3.65 -10.87
N ASP A 138 -2.82 -4.84 -11.37
CA ASP A 138 -3.44 -5.34 -12.61
C ASP A 138 -4.88 -5.83 -12.39
N LEU A 139 -5.28 -6.07 -11.13
CA LEU A 139 -6.62 -6.52 -10.77
C LEU A 139 -7.63 -5.38 -10.64
N THR A 140 -7.15 -4.17 -10.37
CA THR A 140 -7.98 -3.02 -10.06
C THR A 140 -7.42 -1.82 -10.81
N ASN A 141 -8.27 -0.94 -11.36
CA ASN A 141 -7.81 0.31 -11.99
C ASN A 141 -7.35 1.36 -10.96
N ARG A 142 -6.68 0.92 -9.89
CA ARG A 142 -6.16 1.75 -8.80
C ARG A 142 -4.68 1.96 -9.01
N GLN A 143 -4.28 3.23 -9.04
CA GLN A 143 -2.90 3.66 -9.14
C GLN A 143 -2.61 4.73 -8.10
N LEU A 144 -1.38 4.72 -7.58
CA LEU A 144 -0.84 5.78 -6.76
C LEU A 144 0.54 6.15 -7.30
N ARG A 145 0.84 7.45 -7.27
CA ARG A 145 2.12 8.00 -7.71
C ARG A 145 2.78 8.73 -6.57
N ILE A 146 4.06 8.46 -6.38
CA ILE A 146 4.93 9.24 -5.50
C ILE A 146 5.83 10.09 -6.39
N ALA A 147 5.70 11.40 -6.28
CA ALA A 147 6.57 12.36 -6.96
C ALA A 147 7.61 12.91 -5.99
N VAL A 148 8.88 12.85 -6.40
CA VAL A 148 10.05 13.35 -5.68
C VAL A 148 10.57 14.55 -6.45
N HIS A 149 10.41 15.73 -5.88
CA HIS A 149 10.86 16.98 -6.49
C HIS A 149 12.30 17.29 -6.05
N ASN A 150 13.05 17.99 -6.90
CA ASN A 150 14.43 18.38 -6.62
C ASN A 150 14.58 19.17 -5.30
N GLY A 151 13.56 19.95 -4.92
CA GLY A 151 13.50 20.67 -3.64
C GLY A 151 13.35 19.77 -2.40
N GLY A 152 13.31 18.45 -2.56
CA GLY A 152 13.09 17.48 -1.48
C GLY A 152 11.63 17.35 -1.05
N GLN A 153 10.70 17.97 -1.78
CA GLN A 153 9.27 17.79 -1.57
C GLN A 153 8.84 16.41 -2.10
N LEU A 154 8.19 15.66 -1.22
CA LEU A 154 7.60 14.35 -1.52
C LEU A 154 6.08 14.50 -1.57
N GLN A 155 5.46 14.10 -2.67
CA GLN A 155 4.01 14.17 -2.86
C GLN A 155 3.47 12.80 -3.24
N LEU A 156 2.42 12.37 -2.53
CA LEU A 156 1.60 11.22 -2.91
C LEU A 156 0.36 11.75 -3.64
N CYS A 157 0.15 11.31 -4.87
CA CYS A 157 -0.99 11.71 -5.71
C CYS A 157 -1.58 10.49 -6.43
N ASP A 158 -2.77 10.66 -7.00
CA ASP A 158 -3.44 9.64 -7.81
C ASP A 158 -3.50 10.11 -9.28
N PRO A 159 -2.76 9.47 -10.19
CA PRO A 159 -2.70 9.90 -11.59
C PRO A 159 -3.99 9.58 -12.38
N THR A 160 -4.91 8.80 -11.81
CA THR A 160 -6.21 8.53 -12.45
C THR A 160 -7.17 9.71 -12.30
N ILE A 161 -6.93 10.61 -11.35
CA ILE A 161 -7.72 11.81 -11.13
C ILE A 161 -7.21 12.91 -12.06
N THR A 162 -8.08 13.37 -12.97
CA THR A 162 -7.76 14.41 -13.96
C THR A 162 -8.54 15.71 -13.73
N ILE A 163 -9.26 15.80 -12.61
CA ILE A 163 -10.07 16.96 -12.25
C ILE A 163 -9.15 18.07 -11.76
N SER A 164 -9.06 19.16 -12.53
CA SER A 164 -8.29 20.35 -12.16
C SER A 164 -8.78 20.94 -10.83
N GLY A 165 -7.88 21.05 -9.85
CA GLY A 165 -8.14 21.65 -8.54
C GLY A 165 -8.41 20.66 -7.40
N ASP A 166 -8.43 19.36 -7.66
CA ASP A 166 -8.45 18.35 -6.58
C ASP A 166 -7.03 18.21 -5.98
N PRO A 167 -6.84 18.35 -4.65
CA PRO A 167 -5.52 18.25 -4.01
C PRO A 167 -4.85 16.88 -4.14
N ARG A 168 -5.56 15.86 -4.61
CA ARG A 168 -5.04 14.51 -4.84
C ARG A 168 -4.45 14.31 -6.22
N THR A 169 -4.61 15.27 -7.14
CA THR A 169 -4.01 15.17 -8.46
C THR A 169 -2.49 15.28 -8.39
N CYS A 170 -1.85 14.65 -9.37
CA CYS A 170 -0.51 15.01 -9.79
C CYS A 170 -0.63 16.20 -10.75
#